data_AF-A0A9X3AFD5-F1
#
_entry.id   AF-A0A9X3AFD5-F1
#
_cell.length_a   1.000
_cell.length_b   1.000
_cell.length_c   1.000
_cell.angle_alpha   90.00
_cell.angle_beta   90.00
_cell.angle_gamma   90.00
#
_symmetry.space_group_name_H-M   'P 1'
#
loop_
_entity.id
_entity.type
_entity.pdbx_description
1 polymer ?
#
loop_
_entity_poly.entity_id
_entity_poly.type
_entity_poly.pdbx_seq_one_letter_code
_entity_poly.pdbx_strand_id
1 'polypeptide(L)'
;MSTAERLVAHLEAIGPLAVAFSGGADSALVLAAAVRAVGPAAVLAVTADSASLATAELTGAVAFAHDLGVRHVAPETRELDDPEYAANGRNRCYSCKSTVLEAITAVARDNGLSAVATGTNADDARDPFRPGIRAGDEIGVHTPLRDLGMSKADVRAVSALWGLSTSDKPALPCLASRVRYGVSITPARLARVERAEVAVRTWLADAGTPTRDLRVRDLGDVGRVELDPHLADLPEVRRVLLGIVREAGFGGAEVAVFRSGALNHE
;
A
#
# COMPACT_ATOMS: atom_id res chain seq x y z
N MET A 1 12.09 -24.09 -16.08
CA MET A 1 10.89 -23.52 -15.47
C MET A 1 10.90 -22.02 -15.66
N SER A 2 9.78 -21.44 -16.10
CA SER A 2 9.58 -19.99 -16.15
C SER A 2 9.58 -19.37 -14.75
N THR A 3 9.74 -18.05 -14.65
CA THR A 3 9.64 -17.32 -13.36
C THR A 3 8.30 -17.57 -12.67
N ALA A 4 7.21 -17.63 -13.43
CA ALA A 4 5.87 -17.91 -12.92
C ALA A 4 5.77 -19.34 -12.32
N GLU A 5 6.28 -20.35 -13.02
CA GLU A 5 6.31 -21.74 -12.54
C GLU A 5 7.16 -21.89 -11.28
N ARG A 6 8.31 -21.20 -11.20
CA ARG A 6 9.15 -21.18 -10.00
C ARG A 6 8.43 -20.58 -8.80
N LEU A 7 7.67 -19.50 -9.00
CA LEU A 7 6.89 -18.87 -7.94
C LEU A 7 5.81 -19.80 -7.40
N VAL A 8 5.06 -20.46 -8.28
CA VAL A 8 4.02 -21.42 -7.89
C VAL A 8 4.64 -22.61 -7.13
N ALA A 9 5.70 -23.22 -7.67
CA ALA A 9 6.37 -24.35 -7.01
C ALA A 9 6.96 -23.98 -5.63
N HIS A 10 7.48 -22.76 -5.49
CA HIS A 10 7.99 -22.28 -4.21
C HIS A 10 6.88 -22.10 -3.17
N LEU A 11 5.71 -21.61 -3.56
CA LEU A 11 4.54 -21.49 -2.69
C LEU A 11 3.89 -22.85 -2.38
N GLU A 12 3.92 -23.79 -3.32
CA GLU A 12 3.48 -25.16 -3.10
C GLU A 12 4.31 -25.85 -2.00
N ALA A 13 5.63 -25.62 -1.99
CA ALA A 13 6.51 -26.12 -0.94
C ALA A 13 6.27 -25.50 0.44
N ILE A 14 5.70 -24.28 0.50
CA ILE A 14 5.27 -23.63 1.75
C ILE A 14 3.97 -24.26 2.27
N GLY A 15 3.05 -24.64 1.36
CA GLY A 15 1.75 -25.22 1.72
C GLY A 15 0.69 -24.16 2.04
N PRO A 16 -0.40 -24.54 2.74
CA PRO A 16 -1.46 -23.62 3.15
C PRO A 16 -0.92 -22.42 3.93
N LEU A 17 -1.36 -21.21 3.58
CA LEU A 17 -0.79 -19.98 4.13
C LEU A 17 -1.76 -18.80 4.14
N ALA A 18 -1.49 -17.84 5.00
CA ALA A 18 -2.05 -16.50 4.90
C ALA A 18 -1.14 -15.61 4.03
N VAL A 19 -1.73 -14.70 3.27
CA VAL A 19 -1.01 -13.67 2.53
C VAL A 19 -1.32 -12.32 3.14
N ALA A 20 -0.29 -11.62 3.62
CA ALA A 20 -0.39 -10.22 4.02
C ALA A 20 -0.65 -9.37 2.77
N PHE A 21 -1.92 -9.06 2.55
CA PHE A 21 -2.43 -8.57 1.27
C PHE A 21 -2.77 -7.09 1.34
N SER A 22 -2.00 -6.26 0.65
CA SER A 22 -2.17 -4.80 0.65
C SER A 22 -3.02 -4.26 -0.51
N GLY A 23 -3.44 -5.13 -1.44
CA GLY A 23 -4.07 -4.70 -2.70
C GLY A 23 -3.09 -4.10 -3.72
N GLY A 24 -1.79 -4.02 -3.41
CA GLY A 24 -0.73 -3.65 -4.34
C GLY A 24 -0.29 -4.81 -5.24
N ALA A 25 0.36 -4.49 -6.36
CA ALA A 25 0.74 -5.46 -7.40
C ALA A 25 1.59 -6.62 -6.89
N ASP A 26 2.56 -6.36 -6.01
CA ASP A 26 3.43 -7.41 -5.48
C ASP A 26 2.66 -8.40 -4.61
N SER A 27 1.88 -7.92 -3.64
CA SER A 27 1.05 -8.79 -2.78
C SER A 27 -0.08 -9.49 -3.54
N ALA A 28 -0.60 -8.87 -4.60
CA ALA A 28 -1.60 -9.45 -5.49
C ALA A 28 -1.03 -10.62 -6.28
N LEU A 29 0.20 -10.50 -6.77
CA LEU A 29 0.88 -11.61 -7.44
C LEU A 29 1.13 -12.78 -6.49
N VAL A 30 1.59 -12.51 -5.26
CA VAL A 30 1.78 -13.57 -4.24
C VAL A 30 0.47 -14.28 -3.93
N LEU A 31 -0.62 -13.53 -3.74
CA LEU A 31 -1.95 -14.10 -3.50
C LEU A 31 -2.41 -14.97 -4.68
N ALA A 32 -2.30 -14.46 -5.91
CA ALA A 32 -2.67 -15.19 -7.11
C ALA A 32 -1.82 -16.44 -7.35
N ALA A 33 -0.53 -16.40 -6.98
CA ALA A 33 0.38 -17.53 -7.07
C ALA A 33 0.08 -18.58 -5.99
N ALA A 34 -0.25 -18.15 -4.77
CA ALA A 34 -0.64 -19.03 -3.67
C ALA A 34 -1.91 -19.82 -4.04
N VAL A 35 -2.91 -19.17 -4.61
CA VAL A 35 -4.14 -19.81 -5.09
C VAL A 35 -3.84 -20.86 -6.16
N ARG A 36 -2.93 -20.56 -7.09
CA ARG A 36 -2.51 -21.51 -8.13
C ARG A 36 -1.71 -22.70 -7.56
N ALA A 37 -0.99 -22.48 -6.48
CA ALA A 37 -0.13 -23.49 -5.85
C ALA A 37 -0.91 -24.47 -4.97
N VAL A 38 -1.76 -23.96 -4.07
CA VAL A 38 -2.40 -24.78 -3.01
C VAL A 38 -3.94 -24.74 -3.04
N GLY A 39 -4.52 -24.00 -3.98
CA GLY A 39 -5.96 -23.82 -4.11
C GLY A 39 -6.52 -22.74 -3.18
N PRO A 40 -7.63 -22.08 -3.55
CA PRO A 40 -8.15 -20.91 -2.82
C PRO A 40 -8.63 -21.24 -1.40
N ALA A 41 -9.08 -22.46 -1.15
CA ALA A 41 -9.54 -22.91 0.17
C ALA A 41 -8.40 -23.05 1.20
N ALA A 42 -7.15 -23.18 0.73
CA ALA A 42 -5.95 -23.28 1.56
C ALA A 42 -5.23 -21.93 1.74
N VAL A 43 -5.84 -20.84 1.26
CA VAL A 43 -5.26 -19.50 1.27
C VAL A 43 -6.20 -18.54 2.01
N LEU A 44 -5.62 -17.68 2.85
CA LEU A 44 -6.32 -16.58 3.51
C LEU A 44 -5.68 -15.25 3.08
N ALA A 45 -6.46 -14.34 2.51
CA ALA A 45 -6.00 -12.97 2.29
C ALA A 45 -6.27 -12.14 3.55
N VAL A 46 -5.24 -11.50 4.10
CA VAL A 46 -5.39 -10.67 5.31
C VAL A 46 -4.89 -9.24 5.04
N THR A 47 -5.76 -8.25 5.18
CA THR A 47 -5.44 -6.83 5.01
C THR A 47 -5.61 -6.11 6.34
N ALA A 48 -4.55 -5.51 6.89
CA ALA A 48 -4.68 -4.69 8.09
C ALA A 48 -5.56 -3.46 7.81
N ASP A 49 -6.68 -3.35 8.51
CA ASP A 49 -7.58 -2.20 8.44
C ASP A 49 -7.14 -1.16 9.47
N SER A 50 -6.71 0.00 8.99
CA SER A 50 -6.18 1.06 9.85
C SER A 50 -6.43 2.41 9.24
N ALA A 51 -6.35 3.47 10.06
CA ALA A 51 -6.49 4.85 9.57
C ALA A 51 -5.44 5.23 8.51
N SER A 52 -4.38 4.44 8.35
CA SER A 52 -3.34 4.67 7.36
C SER A 52 -3.60 3.98 6.01
N LEU A 53 -4.56 3.05 5.97
CA LEU A 53 -5.04 2.43 4.75
C LEU A 53 -6.17 3.30 4.17
N ALA A 54 -6.06 3.69 2.91
CA ALA A 54 -7.16 4.37 2.24
C ALA A 54 -8.34 3.39 2.04
N THR A 55 -9.55 3.86 2.24
CA THR A 55 -10.80 3.08 2.14
C THR A 55 -10.90 2.40 0.77
N ALA A 56 -10.57 3.13 -0.30
CA ALA A 56 -10.59 2.60 -1.66
C ALA A 56 -9.59 1.44 -1.87
N GLU A 57 -8.46 1.44 -1.16
CA GLU A 57 -7.48 0.36 -1.23
C GLU A 57 -7.99 -0.89 -0.52
N LEU A 58 -8.66 -0.75 0.63
CA LEU A 58 -9.34 -1.88 1.29
C LEU A 58 -10.43 -2.47 0.41
N THR A 59 -11.31 -1.63 -0.15
CA THR A 59 -12.36 -2.09 -1.09
C THR A 59 -11.77 -2.84 -2.28
N GLY A 60 -10.69 -2.32 -2.88
CA GLY A 60 -10.00 -2.99 -3.98
C GLY A 60 -9.35 -4.32 -3.59
N ALA A 61 -8.81 -4.42 -2.37
CA ALA A 61 -8.28 -5.68 -1.85
C ALA A 61 -9.39 -6.72 -1.64
N VAL A 62 -10.52 -6.34 -1.02
CA VAL A 62 -11.65 -7.26 -0.85
C VAL A 62 -12.14 -7.80 -2.21
N ALA A 63 -12.32 -6.91 -3.19
CA ALA A 63 -12.75 -7.29 -4.54
C ALA A 63 -11.76 -8.24 -5.22
N PHE A 64 -10.46 -7.93 -5.17
CA PHE A 64 -9.43 -8.79 -5.78
C PHE A 64 -9.37 -10.18 -5.15
N ALA A 65 -9.47 -10.28 -3.82
CA ALA A 65 -9.49 -11.57 -3.13
C ALA A 65 -10.74 -12.39 -3.48
N HIS A 66 -11.90 -11.72 -3.56
CA HIS A 66 -13.16 -12.32 -3.99
C HIS A 66 -13.07 -12.88 -5.41
N ASP A 67 -12.48 -12.15 -6.36
CA ASP A 67 -12.31 -12.59 -7.76
C ASP A 67 -11.43 -13.85 -7.89
N LEU A 68 -10.54 -14.09 -6.92
CA LEU A 68 -9.73 -15.31 -6.82
C LEU A 68 -10.41 -16.44 -6.04
N GLY A 69 -11.63 -16.23 -5.54
CA GLY A 69 -12.33 -17.18 -4.68
C GLY A 69 -11.71 -17.35 -3.29
N VAL A 70 -10.88 -16.40 -2.85
CA VAL A 70 -10.16 -16.45 -1.59
C VAL A 70 -10.94 -15.76 -0.49
N ARG A 71 -10.99 -16.38 0.70
CA ARG A 71 -11.51 -15.72 1.89
C ARG A 71 -10.62 -14.53 2.25
N HIS A 72 -11.24 -13.39 2.49
CA HIS A 72 -10.57 -12.17 2.94
C HIS A 72 -10.95 -11.85 4.39
N VAL A 73 -9.99 -11.42 5.19
CA VAL A 73 -10.19 -10.93 6.56
C VAL A 73 -9.45 -9.61 6.73
N ALA A 74 -10.11 -8.64 7.36
CA ALA A 74 -9.54 -7.33 7.62
C ALA A 74 -9.53 -7.03 9.13
N PRO A 75 -8.51 -7.46 9.90
CA PRO A 75 -8.43 -7.09 11.30
C PRO A 75 -8.11 -5.61 11.44
N GLU A 76 -8.76 -4.94 12.39
CA GLU A 76 -8.36 -3.58 12.78
C GLU A 76 -6.97 -3.61 13.42
N THR A 77 -6.07 -2.73 12.99
CA THR A 77 -4.74 -2.55 13.59
C THR A 77 -4.59 -1.20 14.26
N ARG A 78 -3.74 -1.17 15.29
CA ARG A 78 -3.62 -0.04 16.21
C ARG A 78 -2.23 0.57 16.20
N GLU A 79 -1.59 0.67 15.03
CA GLU A 79 -0.22 1.21 14.96
C GLU A 79 -0.14 2.69 15.42
N LEU A 80 -1.25 3.43 15.43
CA LEU A 80 -1.32 4.79 15.97
C LEU A 80 -1.18 4.86 17.50
N ASP A 81 -1.40 3.76 18.21
CA ASP A 81 -1.22 3.69 19.65
C ASP A 81 0.29 3.58 19.99
N ASP A 82 1.15 3.26 19.01
CA ASP A 82 2.60 3.27 19.15
C ASP A 82 3.18 4.70 19.02
N PRO A 83 3.81 5.25 20.07
CA PRO A 83 4.43 6.57 20.02
C PRO A 83 5.50 6.72 18.94
N GLU A 84 6.26 5.67 18.59
CA GLU A 84 7.28 5.73 17.54
C GLU A 84 6.65 5.93 16.15
N TYR A 85 5.51 5.28 15.91
CA TYR A 85 4.75 5.48 14.69
C TYR A 85 4.10 6.86 14.65
N ALA A 86 3.42 7.25 15.74
CA ALA A 86 2.73 8.53 15.86
C ALA A 86 3.70 9.73 15.76
N ALA A 87 4.93 9.59 16.24
CA ALA A 87 5.98 10.62 16.12
C ALA A 87 6.40 10.90 14.66
N ASN A 88 6.08 10.00 13.73
CA ASN A 88 6.38 10.15 12.31
C ASN A 88 7.88 10.36 12.05
N GLY A 89 8.72 9.57 12.72
CA GLY A 89 10.17 9.54 12.52
C GLY A 89 10.59 8.64 11.35
N ARG A 90 11.90 8.53 11.10
CA ARG A 90 12.46 7.65 10.07
C ARG A 90 12.17 6.17 10.28
N ASN A 91 11.93 5.75 11.54
CA ASN A 91 11.63 4.38 11.90
C ASN A 91 10.14 4.01 11.84
N ARG A 92 9.25 4.97 11.53
CA ARG A 92 7.79 4.76 11.48
C ARG A 92 7.39 3.48 10.72
N CYS A 93 8.02 3.23 9.58
CA CYS A 93 7.70 2.07 8.74
C CYS A 93 8.07 0.73 9.38
N TYR A 94 9.04 0.68 10.30
CA TYR A 94 9.33 -0.52 11.09
C TYR A 94 8.21 -0.77 12.09
N SER A 95 7.92 0.21 12.96
CA SER A 95 6.92 0.08 14.03
C SER A 95 5.52 -0.25 13.46
N CYS A 96 5.15 0.38 12.34
CA CYS A 96 3.95 0.03 11.57
C CYS A 96 3.95 -1.43 11.10
N LYS A 97 5.05 -1.88 10.47
CA LYS A 97 5.11 -3.20 9.88
C LYS A 97 5.15 -4.31 10.92
N SER A 98 5.81 -4.08 12.07
CA SER A 98 5.75 -4.98 13.22
C SER A 98 4.31 -5.17 13.69
N THR A 99 3.60 -4.07 14.01
CA THR A 99 2.20 -4.12 14.45
C THR A 99 1.29 -4.84 13.45
N VAL A 100 1.42 -4.50 12.17
CA VAL A 100 0.61 -5.10 11.09
C VAL A 100 0.88 -6.59 10.93
N LEU A 101 2.15 -7.00 10.89
CA LEU A 101 2.50 -8.41 10.65
C LEU A 101 2.21 -9.27 11.88
N GLU A 102 2.32 -8.73 13.10
CA GLU A 102 1.90 -9.43 14.32
C GLU A 102 0.39 -9.72 14.30
N ALA A 103 -0.43 -8.71 13.97
CA ALA A 103 -1.88 -8.86 13.85
C ALA A 103 -2.26 -9.89 12.76
N ILE A 104 -1.62 -9.80 11.58
CA ILE A 104 -1.85 -10.76 10.48
C ILE A 104 -1.44 -12.18 10.89
N THR A 105 -0.31 -12.34 11.57
CA THR A 105 0.16 -13.64 12.05
C THR A 105 -0.77 -14.23 13.11
N ALA A 106 -1.35 -13.39 13.98
CA ALA A 106 -2.38 -13.82 14.91
C ALA A 106 -3.63 -14.34 14.17
N VAL A 107 -4.14 -13.59 13.20
CA VAL A 107 -5.27 -14.01 12.37
C VAL A 107 -4.97 -15.31 11.62
N ALA A 108 -3.77 -15.46 11.06
CA ALA A 108 -3.36 -16.69 10.38
C ALA A 108 -3.43 -17.89 11.34
N ARG A 109 -2.85 -17.76 12.54
CA ARG A 109 -2.86 -18.80 13.58
C ARG A 109 -4.28 -19.18 14.01
N ASP A 110 -5.14 -18.20 14.23
CA ASP A 110 -6.54 -18.42 14.63
C ASP A 110 -7.36 -19.15 13.54
N ASN A 111 -6.90 -19.09 12.29
CA ASN A 111 -7.48 -19.83 11.16
C ASN A 111 -6.70 -21.12 10.82
N GLY A 112 -5.80 -21.58 11.69
CA GLY A 112 -5.07 -22.83 11.52
C GLY A 112 -3.95 -22.79 10.48
N LEU A 113 -3.48 -21.59 10.11
CA LEU A 113 -2.39 -21.38 9.14
C LEU A 113 -1.10 -21.02 9.88
N SER A 114 -0.04 -21.81 9.66
CA SER A 114 1.27 -21.58 10.29
C SER A 114 2.20 -20.68 9.49
N ALA A 115 1.91 -20.46 8.20
CA ALA A 115 2.72 -19.66 7.30
C ALA A 115 2.03 -18.34 6.94
N VAL A 116 2.81 -17.26 6.91
CA VAL A 116 2.39 -15.95 6.39
C VAL A 116 3.37 -15.55 5.30
N ALA A 117 2.88 -15.16 4.12
CA ALA A 117 3.70 -14.62 3.04
C ALA A 117 3.42 -13.13 2.79
N THR A 118 4.44 -12.39 2.36
CA THR A 118 4.33 -10.98 1.98
C THR A 118 4.83 -10.74 0.55
N GLY A 119 4.41 -9.61 -0.02
CA GLY A 119 4.84 -9.16 -1.36
C GLY A 119 6.23 -8.48 -1.40
N THR A 120 7.10 -8.66 -0.42
CA THR A 120 8.46 -8.07 -0.49
C THR A 120 9.22 -8.64 -1.70
N ASN A 121 9.59 -7.79 -2.66
CA ASN A 121 10.34 -8.17 -3.88
C ASN A 121 11.85 -7.90 -3.73
N ALA A 122 12.64 -8.31 -4.72
CA ALA A 122 14.10 -8.18 -4.69
C ALA A 122 14.60 -6.72 -4.83
N ASP A 123 13.84 -5.84 -5.47
CA ASP A 123 14.19 -4.41 -5.54
C ASP A 123 14.06 -3.75 -4.16
N ASP A 124 13.01 -4.08 -3.42
CA ASP A 124 12.79 -3.55 -2.07
C ASP A 124 13.90 -4.01 -1.10
N ALA A 125 14.47 -5.20 -1.28
CA ALA A 125 15.57 -5.71 -0.46
C ALA A 125 16.91 -5.00 -0.71
N ARG A 126 17.09 -4.34 -1.86
CA ARG A 126 18.29 -3.54 -2.18
C ARG A 126 18.21 -2.11 -1.65
N ASP A 127 17.03 -1.66 -1.25
CA ASP A 127 16.80 -0.30 -0.76
C ASP A 127 17.27 -0.17 0.70
N PRO A 128 18.30 0.65 0.98
CA PRO A 128 18.86 0.80 2.32
C PRO A 128 17.86 1.42 3.33
N PHE A 129 16.73 1.96 2.88
CA PHE A 129 15.72 2.62 3.71
C PHE A 129 14.39 1.83 3.77
N ARG A 130 14.46 0.54 4.07
CA ARG A 130 13.27 -0.32 4.26
C ARG A 130 13.26 -1.00 5.63
N PRO A 131 13.11 -0.23 6.72
CA PRO A 131 13.20 -0.80 8.06
C PRO A 131 12.04 -1.78 8.34
N GLY A 132 10.92 -1.69 7.62
CA GLY A 132 9.83 -2.67 7.68
C GLY A 132 10.14 -4.07 7.09
N ILE A 133 11.23 -4.26 6.34
CA ILE A 133 11.67 -5.61 5.93
C ILE A 133 12.21 -6.37 7.15
N ARG A 134 12.99 -5.69 8.00
CA ARG A 134 13.54 -6.25 9.24
C ARG A 134 12.45 -6.82 10.15
N ALA A 135 11.33 -6.09 10.31
CA ALA A 135 10.18 -6.57 11.08
C ALA A 135 9.62 -7.90 10.56
N GLY A 136 9.57 -8.06 9.23
CA GLY A 136 9.12 -9.32 8.62
C GLY A 136 10.10 -10.47 8.88
N ASP A 137 11.40 -10.20 8.80
CA ASP A 137 12.44 -11.20 9.07
C ASP A 137 12.42 -11.65 10.55
N GLU A 138 12.21 -10.72 11.49
CA GLU A 138 12.08 -10.99 12.93
C GLU A 138 10.84 -11.85 13.27
N ILE A 139 9.72 -11.63 12.57
CA ILE A 139 8.48 -12.41 12.74
C ILE A 139 8.56 -13.77 12.01
N GLY A 140 9.42 -13.89 11.00
CA GLY A 140 9.59 -15.12 10.23
C GLY A 140 8.56 -15.29 9.10
N VAL A 141 8.11 -14.19 8.48
CA VAL A 141 7.20 -14.26 7.32
C VAL A 141 7.96 -14.66 6.05
N HIS A 142 7.30 -15.40 5.16
CA HIS A 142 7.83 -15.77 3.86
C HIS A 142 7.85 -14.59 2.89
N THR A 143 8.87 -14.53 2.03
CA THR A 143 9.04 -13.46 1.04
C THR A 143 9.34 -14.04 -0.34
N PRO A 144 8.41 -14.82 -0.92
CA PRO A 144 8.67 -15.66 -2.10
C PRO A 144 9.24 -14.88 -3.29
N LEU A 145 8.82 -13.61 -3.48
CA LEU A 145 9.35 -12.76 -4.54
C LEU A 145 10.83 -12.40 -4.30
N ARG A 146 11.19 -12.00 -3.07
CA ARG A 146 12.57 -11.74 -2.65
C ARG A 146 13.42 -13.02 -2.75
N ASP A 147 12.90 -14.14 -2.25
CA ASP A 147 13.62 -15.41 -2.16
C ASP A 147 13.96 -15.98 -3.54
N LEU A 148 13.11 -15.70 -4.54
CA LEU A 148 13.34 -16.08 -5.94
C LEU A 148 14.09 -15.04 -6.76
N GLY A 149 14.45 -13.89 -6.16
CA GLY A 149 15.14 -12.78 -6.82
C GLY A 149 14.28 -11.97 -7.78
N MET A 150 12.94 -12.03 -7.67
CA MET A 150 12.02 -11.36 -8.58
C MET A 150 12.04 -9.84 -8.36
N SER A 151 12.34 -9.11 -9.43
CA SER A 151 12.23 -7.65 -9.49
C SER A 151 10.79 -7.19 -9.66
N LYS A 152 10.53 -5.88 -9.52
CA LYS A 152 9.26 -5.26 -9.88
C LYS A 152 8.90 -5.50 -11.33
N ALA A 153 9.87 -5.51 -12.24
CA ALA A 153 9.62 -5.80 -13.65
C ALA A 153 9.10 -7.24 -13.84
N ASP A 154 9.69 -8.20 -13.14
CA ASP A 154 9.22 -9.60 -13.16
C ASP A 154 7.81 -9.72 -12.59
N VAL A 155 7.52 -9.05 -11.47
CA VAL A 155 6.19 -9.02 -10.86
C VAL A 155 5.16 -8.52 -11.86
N ARG A 156 5.45 -7.42 -12.55
CA ARG A 156 4.55 -6.81 -13.55
C ARG A 156 4.35 -7.72 -14.75
N ALA A 157 5.43 -8.34 -15.26
CA ALA A 157 5.38 -9.25 -16.38
C ALA A 157 4.54 -10.50 -16.08
N VAL A 158 4.74 -11.14 -14.91
CA VAL A 158 3.93 -12.30 -14.50
C VAL A 158 2.49 -11.90 -14.22
N SER A 159 2.26 -10.75 -13.57
CA SER A 159 0.91 -10.25 -13.32
C SER A 159 0.14 -9.99 -14.62
N ALA A 160 0.80 -9.41 -15.64
CA ALA A 160 0.20 -9.19 -16.95
C ALA A 160 -0.06 -10.52 -17.68
N LEU A 161 0.88 -11.47 -17.64
CA LEU A 161 0.71 -12.81 -18.19
C LEU A 161 -0.50 -13.53 -17.60
N TRP A 162 -0.76 -13.34 -16.31
CA TRP A 162 -1.91 -13.93 -15.60
C TRP A 162 -3.19 -13.08 -15.66
N GLY A 163 -3.18 -11.95 -16.38
CA GLY A 163 -4.33 -11.08 -16.52
C GLY A 163 -4.78 -10.40 -15.22
N LEU A 164 -3.87 -10.19 -14.25
CA LEU A 164 -4.22 -9.57 -12.97
C LEU A 164 -4.54 -8.08 -13.18
N SER A 165 -5.67 -7.62 -12.63
CA SER A 165 -6.12 -6.22 -12.69
C SER A 165 -5.15 -5.24 -12.02
N THR A 166 -4.30 -5.72 -11.11
CA THR A 166 -3.27 -4.93 -10.44
C THR A 166 -1.98 -4.78 -11.24
N SER A 167 -1.87 -5.38 -12.42
CA SER A 167 -0.63 -5.44 -13.21
C SER A 167 -0.07 -4.07 -13.60
N ASP A 168 -0.90 -3.04 -13.83
CA ASP A 168 -0.45 -1.64 -14.04
C ASP A 168 -0.83 -0.71 -12.88
N LYS A 169 -1.29 -1.25 -11.75
CA LYS A 169 -1.65 -0.43 -10.58
C LYS A 169 -0.42 0.32 -10.05
N PRO A 170 -0.41 1.66 -9.96
CA PRO A 170 0.74 2.41 -9.48
C PRO A 170 1.05 2.06 -8.02
N ALA A 171 2.28 2.31 -7.58
CA ALA A 171 2.64 2.15 -6.18
C ALA A 171 1.85 3.19 -5.35
N LEU A 172 1.02 2.71 -4.42
CA LEU A 172 0.23 3.51 -3.51
C LEU A 172 0.69 3.22 -2.08
N PRO A 173 1.66 3.99 -1.55
CA PRO A 173 2.03 3.87 -0.14
C PRO A 173 0.85 4.25 0.77
N CYS A 174 0.97 3.98 2.07
CA CYS A 174 -0.03 4.37 3.07
C CYS A 174 -0.25 5.89 3.15
N LEU A 175 -1.39 6.31 3.71
CA LEU A 175 -1.73 7.71 3.93
C LEU A 175 -0.70 8.43 4.80
N ALA A 176 -0.08 7.75 5.78
CA ALA A 176 1.01 8.32 6.56
C ALA A 176 2.21 8.79 5.71
N SER A 177 2.41 8.25 4.51
CA SER A 177 3.46 8.72 3.60
C SER A 177 3.18 10.12 3.01
N ARG A 178 2.00 10.69 3.24
CA ARG A 178 1.63 12.05 2.85
C ARG A 178 2.00 13.06 3.92
N VAL A 179 2.25 12.61 5.15
CA VAL A 179 2.57 13.49 6.27
C VAL A 179 4.07 13.72 6.34
N ARG A 180 4.50 15.00 6.28
CA ARG A 180 5.92 15.37 6.39
C ARG A 180 6.54 14.81 7.67
N TYR A 181 7.76 14.27 7.58
CA TYR A 181 8.48 13.75 8.74
C TYR A 181 8.55 14.78 9.88
N GLY A 182 8.41 14.30 11.12
CA GLY A 182 8.35 15.15 12.32
C GLY A 182 7.00 15.81 12.59
N VAL A 183 6.06 15.82 11.62
CA VAL A 183 4.66 16.15 11.90
C VAL A 183 3.98 14.89 12.42
N SER A 184 3.48 14.95 13.66
CA SER A 184 2.82 13.80 14.29
C SER A 184 1.65 13.30 13.47
N ILE A 185 1.54 11.98 13.33
CA ILE A 185 0.43 11.33 12.64
C ILE A 185 -0.72 11.16 13.62
N THR A 186 -1.93 11.53 13.18
CA THR A 186 -3.16 11.35 13.93
C THR A 186 -4.28 10.85 13.00
N PRO A 187 -5.32 10.18 13.51
CA PRO A 187 -6.47 9.80 12.70
C PRO A 187 -7.07 10.99 11.93
N ALA A 188 -7.19 12.15 12.58
CA ALA A 188 -7.74 13.36 11.97
C ALA A 188 -6.89 13.85 10.77
N ARG A 189 -5.56 13.76 10.87
CA ARG A 189 -4.63 14.13 9.77
C ARG A 189 -4.73 13.16 8.60
N LEU A 190 -4.77 11.86 8.86
CA LEU A 190 -4.92 10.85 7.82
C LEU A 190 -6.28 11.00 7.11
N ALA A 191 -7.35 11.21 7.88
CA ALA A 191 -8.69 11.42 7.34
C ALA A 191 -8.80 12.69 6.49
N ARG A 192 -8.16 13.81 6.87
CA ARG A 192 -8.19 15.02 6.02
C ARG A 192 -7.38 14.86 4.73
N VAL A 193 -6.27 14.11 4.78
CA VAL A 193 -5.49 13.76 3.58
C VAL A 193 -6.36 12.93 2.63
N GLU A 194 -7.01 11.89 3.14
CA GLU A 194 -7.87 11.03 2.33
C GLU A 194 -9.04 11.81 1.73
N ARG A 195 -9.76 12.61 2.54
CA ARG A 195 -10.85 13.47 2.05
C ARG A 195 -10.38 14.40 0.93
N ALA A 196 -9.20 15.01 1.08
CA ALA A 196 -8.64 15.88 0.06
C ALA A 196 -8.27 15.10 -1.21
N GLU A 197 -7.59 13.94 -1.10
CA GLU A 197 -7.27 13.11 -2.27
C GLU A 197 -8.53 12.66 -3.00
N VAL A 198 -9.57 12.22 -2.28
CA VAL A 198 -10.86 11.80 -2.86
C VAL A 198 -11.52 12.97 -3.58
N ALA A 199 -11.68 14.12 -2.92
CA ALA A 199 -12.35 15.29 -3.50
C ALA A 199 -11.64 15.80 -4.76
N VAL A 200 -10.30 15.82 -4.76
CA VAL A 200 -9.52 16.20 -5.95
C VAL A 200 -9.71 15.19 -7.07
N ARG A 201 -9.69 13.87 -6.79
CA ARG A 201 -9.93 12.85 -7.83
C ARG A 201 -11.32 12.97 -8.43
N THR A 202 -12.33 13.15 -7.60
CA THR A 202 -13.72 13.32 -8.05
C THR A 202 -13.83 14.53 -8.97
N TRP A 203 -13.32 15.68 -8.55
CA TRP A 203 -13.39 16.89 -9.36
C TRP A 203 -12.66 16.74 -10.71
N LEU A 204 -11.46 16.16 -10.71
CA LEU A 204 -10.70 15.92 -11.95
C LEU A 204 -11.43 14.95 -12.90
N ALA A 205 -12.07 13.92 -12.36
CA ALA A 205 -12.87 12.97 -13.13
C ALA A 205 -14.10 13.65 -13.76
N ASP A 206 -14.83 14.45 -12.98
CA ASP A 206 -16.01 15.20 -13.46
C ASP A 206 -15.64 16.24 -14.52
N ALA A 207 -14.45 16.83 -14.41
CA ALA A 207 -13.88 17.75 -15.39
C ALA A 207 -13.33 17.03 -16.64
N GLY A 208 -13.35 15.69 -16.72
CA GLY A 208 -12.83 14.93 -17.85
C GLY A 208 -11.30 14.98 -17.98
N THR A 209 -10.58 15.28 -16.88
CA THR A 209 -9.12 15.47 -16.85
C THR A 209 -8.47 14.57 -15.79
N PRO A 210 -8.60 13.23 -15.90
CA PRO A 210 -8.09 12.33 -14.90
C PRO A 210 -6.55 12.44 -14.80
N THR A 211 -6.04 12.31 -13.59
CA THR A 211 -4.61 12.26 -13.31
C THR A 211 -4.19 10.85 -12.93
N ARG A 212 -3.03 10.41 -13.40
CA ARG A 212 -2.43 9.13 -13.01
C ARG A 212 -1.87 9.25 -11.60
N ASP A 213 -1.01 10.24 -11.38
CA ASP A 213 -0.38 10.48 -10.09
C ASP A 213 -1.06 11.63 -9.35
N LEU A 214 -1.53 11.35 -8.14
CA LEU A 214 -2.07 12.36 -7.24
C LEU A 214 -1.70 12.02 -5.80
N ARG A 215 -1.18 13.03 -5.09
CA ARG A 215 -0.97 12.99 -3.64
C ARG A 215 -1.41 14.31 -3.02
N VAL A 216 -2.02 14.28 -1.85
CA VAL A 216 -2.19 15.48 -1.02
C VAL A 216 -1.26 15.35 0.17
N ARG A 217 -0.18 16.15 0.20
CA ARG A 217 0.79 16.15 1.30
C ARG A 217 0.30 17.02 2.45
N ASP A 218 0.45 16.51 3.67
CA ASP A 218 0.25 17.26 4.90
C ASP A 218 1.61 17.77 5.40
N LEU A 219 1.81 19.08 5.28
CA LEU A 219 3.05 19.77 5.66
C LEU A 219 2.94 20.42 7.06
N GLY A 220 1.96 20.02 7.87
CA GLY A 220 1.63 20.63 9.14
C GLY A 220 0.27 21.32 9.08
N ASP A 221 0.25 22.59 8.67
CA ASP A 221 -1.00 23.35 8.44
C ASP A 221 -1.30 23.57 6.95
N VAL A 222 -0.31 23.31 6.08
CA VAL A 222 -0.42 23.47 4.63
C VAL A 222 -0.66 22.11 3.98
N GLY A 223 -1.71 22.03 3.15
CA GLY A 223 -1.96 20.90 2.26
C GLY A 223 -1.37 21.17 0.87
N ARG A 224 -0.50 20.29 0.36
CA ARG A 224 0.07 20.43 -0.98
C ARG A 224 -0.48 19.36 -1.91
N VAL A 225 -1.19 19.75 -2.95
CA VAL A 225 -1.60 18.83 -4.01
C VAL A 225 -0.45 18.64 -4.99
N GLU A 226 -0.02 17.40 -5.15
CA GLU A 226 0.96 16.95 -6.12
C GLU A 226 0.26 16.14 -7.19
N LEU A 227 0.33 16.58 -8.46
CA LEU A 227 -0.32 15.92 -9.58
C LEU A 227 0.52 15.97 -10.87
N ASP A 228 0.04 15.33 -11.94
CA ASP A 228 0.73 15.28 -13.23
C ASP A 228 1.05 16.70 -13.77
N PRO A 229 2.20 16.90 -14.44
CA PRO A 229 2.67 18.22 -14.87
C PRO A 229 1.65 19.01 -15.71
N HIS A 230 0.97 18.33 -16.63
CA HIS A 230 0.00 18.94 -17.55
C HIS A 230 -1.23 19.56 -16.84
N LEU A 231 -1.49 19.18 -15.58
CA LEU A 231 -2.57 19.74 -14.76
C LEU A 231 -2.04 20.73 -13.72
N ALA A 232 -0.86 20.46 -13.16
CA ALA A 232 -0.27 21.26 -12.10
C ALA A 232 0.03 22.71 -12.54
N ASP A 233 0.21 22.96 -13.84
CA ASP A 233 0.53 24.28 -14.39
C ASP A 233 -0.71 25.09 -14.84
N LEU A 234 -1.91 24.50 -14.82
CA LEU A 234 -3.15 25.14 -15.25
C LEU A 234 -3.70 26.08 -14.15
N PRO A 235 -3.82 27.40 -14.39
CA PRO A 235 -4.25 28.35 -13.36
C PRO A 235 -5.67 28.10 -12.80
N GLU A 236 -6.59 27.67 -13.67
CA GLU A 236 -7.97 27.33 -13.31
C GLU A 236 -8.05 26.08 -12.43
N VAL A 237 -7.29 25.04 -12.78
CA VAL A 237 -7.16 23.83 -11.97
C VAL A 237 -6.58 24.20 -10.61
N ARG A 238 -5.44 24.90 -10.59
CA ARG A 238 -4.80 25.37 -9.34
C ARG A 238 -5.79 26.07 -8.43
N ARG A 239 -6.55 27.04 -8.95
CA ARG A 239 -7.51 27.81 -8.14
C ARG A 239 -8.54 26.92 -7.45
N VAL A 240 -9.08 25.94 -8.16
CA VAL A 240 -10.08 25.01 -7.61
C VAL A 240 -9.46 24.07 -6.58
N LEU A 241 -8.31 23.47 -6.89
CA LEU A 241 -7.62 22.54 -5.99
C LEU A 241 -7.25 23.20 -4.65
N LEU A 242 -6.84 24.48 -4.69
CA LEU A 242 -6.58 25.26 -3.47
C LEU A 242 -7.82 25.45 -2.60
N GLY A 243 -9.02 25.53 -3.19
CA GLY A 243 -10.29 25.57 -2.47
C GLY A 243 -10.60 24.23 -1.81
N ILE A 244 -10.54 23.14 -2.59
CA ILE A 244 -10.80 21.77 -2.13
C ILE A 244 -9.91 21.41 -0.93
N VAL A 245 -8.61 21.73 -1.00
CA VAL A 245 -7.68 21.44 0.10
C VAL A 245 -8.05 22.22 1.37
N ARG A 246 -8.43 23.49 1.27
CA ARG A 246 -8.85 24.27 2.44
C ARG A 246 -10.12 23.69 3.06
N GLU A 247 -11.10 23.34 2.23
CA GLU A 247 -12.35 22.70 2.67
C GLU A 247 -12.13 21.34 3.34
N ALA A 248 -11.08 20.60 2.95
CA ALA A 248 -10.71 19.35 3.60
C ALA A 248 -10.16 19.51 5.03
N GLY A 249 -9.77 20.73 5.43
CA GLY A 249 -9.33 21.08 6.78
C GLY A 249 -7.84 21.48 6.91
N PHE A 250 -7.28 22.11 5.88
CA PHE A 250 -5.93 22.70 5.90
C PHE A 250 -6.01 24.23 5.99
N GLY A 251 -5.19 24.88 6.82
CA GLY A 251 -5.13 26.34 6.92
C GLY A 251 -4.50 27.00 5.68
N GLY A 252 -3.51 26.34 5.08
CA GLY A 252 -2.88 26.75 3.82
C GLY A 252 -3.02 25.69 2.72
N ALA A 253 -2.86 26.11 1.46
CA ALA A 253 -2.91 25.20 0.32
C ALA A 253 -1.87 25.58 -0.75
N GLU A 254 -1.28 24.55 -1.37
CA GLU A 254 -0.31 24.68 -2.45
C GLU A 254 -0.58 23.63 -3.54
N VAL A 255 -0.10 23.89 -4.76
CA VAL A 255 -0.12 22.93 -5.87
C VAL A 255 1.29 22.81 -6.44
N ALA A 256 1.73 21.58 -6.67
CA ALA A 256 3.04 21.24 -7.22
C ALA A 256 2.94 20.07 -8.20
N VAL A 257 4.00 19.88 -9.00
CA VAL A 257 4.16 18.68 -9.84
C VAL A 257 4.51 17.50 -8.95
N PHE A 258 3.88 16.35 -9.21
CA PHE A 258 4.16 15.11 -8.49
C PHE A 258 5.61 14.66 -8.66
N ARG A 259 6.24 14.29 -7.54
CA ARG A 259 7.56 13.66 -7.51
C ARG A 259 7.55 12.48 -6.54
N SER A 260 7.93 11.31 -7.03
CA SER A 260 8.07 10.13 -6.18
C SER A 260 9.12 10.38 -5.10
N GLY A 261 8.78 10.08 -3.85
CA GLY A 261 9.70 10.29 -2.72
C GLY A 261 9.94 11.74 -2.31
N ALA A 262 9.14 12.72 -2.75
CA ALA A 262 9.36 14.15 -2.45
C ALA A 262 9.65 14.45 -0.96
N LEU A 263 8.86 13.86 -0.04
CA LEU A 263 9.01 14.06 1.41
C LEU A 263 10.22 13.35 2.03
N ASN A 264 10.95 12.50 1.29
CA ASN A 264 12.18 11.91 1.81
C ASN A 264 13.36 12.92 1.80
N HIS A 265 13.21 14.04 1.09
CA HIS A 265 14.24 15.03 0.85
C HIS A 265 13.87 16.45 1.35
N GLU A 266 12.67 16.61 1.94
CA GLU A 266 12.15 17.86 2.53
C GLU A 266 12.06 17.74 4.06
#